data_AF-A0A814Z4C6-F1
#
_entry.id   AF-A0A814Z4C6-F1
#
_cell.length_a   1.000
_cell.length_b   1.000
_cell.length_c   1.000
_cell.angle_alpha   90.00
_cell.angle_beta   90.00
_cell.angle_gamma   90.00
#
_symmetry.space_group_name_H-M   'P 1'
#
loop_
_entity.id
_entity.type
_entity.pdbx_description
1 polymer ?
#
loop_
_entity_poly.entity_id
_entity_poly.type
_entity_poly.pdbx_seq_one_letter_code
_entity_poly.pdbx_strand_id
1 'polypeptide(L)'
;MWAKYDHKEIHEKIDKVIDEIFKERLDDDGKQLTAKNATLLDLHNLLNLDHKIDYAKIEHYRQYYGNLLEFVDDKPSKTDDTRHHYHVTREKVLLITAYNTTKSCITVFNTSYAEHWPYRIADVLKATMTAPTYFEPFPIKDKKINGIFLEMNEPEVFIDGGVFANDPELTALWAIQMQWKKLVNYRLLSIGTGCYNPQLDPKSWGGYWEWLVSGKSGLVTDTLMDAT
;
A
#
# COMPACT_ATOMS: atom_id res chain seq x y z
N MET A 1 19.46 -9.68 21.65
CA MET A 1 19.45 -9.40 20.21
C MET A 1 19.09 -7.93 20.07
N TRP A 2 20.06 -7.06 19.83
CA TRP A 2 19.80 -5.62 19.68
C TRP A 2 19.28 -5.39 18.27
N ALA A 3 18.09 -4.79 18.13
CA ALA A 3 17.59 -4.39 16.82
C ALA A 3 18.60 -3.41 16.22
N LYS A 4 19.11 -3.71 15.02
CA LYS A 4 20.03 -2.85 14.27
C LYS A 4 19.41 -1.48 13.95
N TYR A 5 18.08 -1.37 14.06
CA TYR A 5 17.27 -0.20 13.74
C TYR A 5 16.32 0.14 14.89
N ASP A 6 16.16 1.43 15.20
CA ASP A 6 15.15 1.92 16.15
C ASP A 6 13.81 2.12 15.42
N HIS A 7 12.88 1.18 15.64
CA HIS A 7 11.54 1.23 15.06
C HIS A 7 10.77 2.51 15.44
N LYS A 8 11.03 3.08 16.63
CA LYS A 8 10.36 4.31 17.07
C LYS A 8 10.80 5.49 16.22
N GLU A 9 12.10 5.60 15.98
CA GLU A 9 12.65 6.67 15.16
C GLU A 9 12.11 6.61 13.71
N ILE A 10 11.99 5.39 13.15
CA ILE A 10 11.39 5.20 11.82
C ILE A 10 9.93 5.63 11.82
N HIS A 11 9.14 5.18 12.80
CA HIS A 11 7.72 5.55 12.91
C HIS A 11 7.51 7.06 13.08
N GLU A 12 8.35 7.72 13.89
CA GLU A 12 8.31 9.18 14.06
C GLU A 12 8.67 9.92 12.77
N LYS A 13 9.62 9.40 11.98
CA LYS A 13 9.96 9.97 10.67
C LYS A 13 8.80 9.84 9.68
N ILE A 14 8.14 8.68 9.64
CA ILE A 14 6.93 8.48 8.83
C ILE A 14 5.87 9.51 9.21
N ASP A 15 5.58 9.64 10.49
CA ASP A 15 4.54 10.56 10.98
C ASP A 15 4.88 12.02 10.60
N LYS A 16 6.14 12.44 10.78
CA LYS A 16 6.61 13.78 10.38
C LYS A 16 6.45 14.04 8.87
N VAL A 17 6.82 13.08 8.03
CA VAL A 17 6.70 13.23 6.57
C VAL A 17 5.23 13.36 6.16
N ILE A 18 4.34 12.57 6.76
CA ILE A 18 2.89 12.69 6.49
C ILE A 18 2.38 14.07 6.94
N ASP A 19 2.75 14.52 8.14
CA ASP A 19 2.36 15.84 8.65
C ASP A 19 2.85 16.97 7.72
N GLU A 20 4.04 16.85 7.14
CA GLU A 20 4.56 17.80 6.17
C GLU A 20 3.79 17.78 4.84
N ILE A 21 3.47 16.60 4.30
CA ILE A 21 2.67 16.44 3.08
C ILE A 21 1.28 17.08 3.24
N PHE A 22 0.69 16.97 4.43
CA PHE A 22 -0.66 17.45 4.73
C PHE A 22 -0.72 18.78 5.49
N LYS A 23 0.41 19.48 5.67
CA LYS A 23 0.55 20.67 6.54
C LYS A 23 -0.53 21.75 6.36
N GLU A 24 -1.05 21.93 5.16
CA GLU A 24 -2.07 22.94 4.82
C GLU A 24 -3.39 22.32 4.30
N ARG A 25 -3.57 21.02 4.54
CA ARG A 25 -4.74 20.27 4.08
C ARG A 25 -5.70 20.03 5.24
N LEU A 26 -6.97 20.24 4.96
CA LEU A 26 -8.06 19.99 5.89
C LEU A 26 -8.86 18.78 5.42
N ASP A 27 -9.44 18.04 6.36
CA ASP A 27 -10.49 17.08 6.08
C ASP A 27 -11.83 17.80 5.82
N ASP A 28 -12.87 17.02 5.52
CA ASP A 28 -14.21 17.52 5.21
C ASP A 28 -14.85 18.29 6.37
N ASP A 29 -14.40 18.05 7.61
CA ASP A 29 -14.84 18.75 8.82
C ASP A 29 -14.01 20.03 9.10
N GLY A 30 -13.07 20.37 8.21
CA GLY A 30 -12.20 21.55 8.35
C GLY A 30 -11.06 21.36 9.35
N LYS A 31 -10.78 20.12 9.78
CA LYS A 31 -9.68 19.80 10.70
C LYS A 31 -8.42 19.46 9.90
N GLN A 32 -7.26 19.88 10.42
CA GLN A 32 -5.98 19.59 9.79
C GLN A 32 -5.74 18.08 9.65
N LEU A 33 -5.34 17.66 8.46
CA LEU A 33 -4.88 16.31 8.17
C LEU A 33 -3.44 16.15 8.68
N THR A 34 -3.21 15.03 9.37
CA THR A 34 -1.97 14.67 10.05
C THR A 34 -1.79 13.15 9.94
N ALA A 35 -0.63 12.63 10.34
CA ALA A 35 -0.37 11.20 10.44
C ALA A 35 -1.42 10.45 11.29
N LYS A 36 -2.06 11.14 12.24
CA LYS A 36 -3.05 10.53 13.15
C LYS A 36 -4.43 10.32 12.53
N ASN A 37 -4.82 11.11 11.53
CA ASN A 37 -6.17 11.09 10.97
C ASN A 37 -6.24 10.95 9.44
N ALA A 38 -5.12 11.13 8.73
CA ALA A 38 -5.09 10.98 7.29
C ALA A 38 -5.20 9.52 6.87
N THR A 39 -6.07 9.26 5.91
CA THR A 39 -6.43 7.94 5.38
C THR A 39 -6.03 7.77 3.92
N LEU A 40 -6.12 6.55 3.39
CA LEU A 40 -5.87 6.30 1.98
C LEU A 40 -6.85 7.06 1.05
N LEU A 41 -8.04 7.42 1.52
CA LEU A 41 -8.95 8.30 0.77
C LEU A 41 -8.42 9.74 0.69
N ASP A 42 -7.85 10.26 1.77
CA ASP A 42 -7.27 11.60 1.78
C ASP A 42 -6.05 11.66 0.84
N LEU A 43 -5.29 10.57 0.76
CA LEU A 43 -4.20 10.41 -0.20
C LEU A 43 -4.69 10.27 -1.64
N HIS A 44 -5.76 9.52 -1.89
CA HIS A 44 -6.44 9.48 -3.19
C HIS A 44 -6.83 10.89 -3.64
N ASN A 45 -7.50 11.65 -2.77
CA ASN A 45 -7.95 13.02 -3.05
C ASN A 45 -6.78 14.00 -3.28
N LEU A 46 -5.64 13.76 -2.63
CA LEU A 46 -4.41 14.52 -2.86
C LEU A 46 -3.82 14.27 -4.25
N LEU A 47 -3.85 13.02 -4.71
CA LEU A 47 -3.33 12.61 -6.02
C LEU A 47 -4.26 13.04 -7.17
N ASN A 48 -5.57 13.08 -6.92
CA ASN A 48 -6.64 13.28 -7.92
C ASN A 48 -7.47 14.54 -7.65
N LEU A 49 -6.84 15.72 -7.75
CA LEU A 49 -7.46 17.00 -7.39
C LEU A 49 -8.74 17.35 -8.19
N ASP A 50 -8.82 16.90 -9.45
CA ASP A 50 -9.96 17.14 -10.33
C ASP A 50 -11.13 16.16 -10.09
N HIS A 51 -10.89 15.07 -9.35
CA HIS A 51 -11.86 14.02 -9.10
C HIS A 51 -11.87 13.62 -7.62
N LYS A 52 -12.09 14.60 -6.76
CA LYS A 52 -12.18 14.37 -5.31
C LYS A 52 -13.44 13.60 -4.96
N ILE A 53 -13.26 12.62 -4.11
CA ILE A 53 -14.31 11.83 -3.50
C ILE A 53 -14.71 12.51 -2.18
N ASP A 54 -15.98 12.89 -2.13
CA ASP A 54 -16.63 13.51 -0.97
C ASP A 54 -17.08 12.41 0.00
N TYR A 55 -16.69 12.51 1.28
CA TYR A 55 -17.08 11.51 2.29
C TYR A 55 -18.60 11.43 2.45
N ALA A 56 -19.34 12.53 2.25
CA ALA A 56 -20.81 12.53 2.32
C ALA A 56 -21.46 11.65 1.24
N LYS A 57 -20.72 11.32 0.17
CA LYS A 57 -21.16 10.49 -0.95
C LYS A 57 -20.38 9.19 -1.05
N ILE A 58 -19.69 8.78 0.01
CA ILE A 58 -18.79 7.62 -0.01
C ILE A 58 -19.50 6.33 -0.45
N GLU A 59 -20.75 6.11 -0.05
CA GLU A 59 -21.53 4.93 -0.46
C GLU A 59 -21.86 4.92 -1.95
N HIS A 60 -22.11 6.10 -2.54
CA HIS A 60 -22.29 6.22 -3.98
C HIS A 60 -20.98 5.84 -4.69
N TYR A 61 -19.84 6.37 -4.22
CA TYR A 61 -18.54 6.06 -4.83
C TYR A 61 -18.10 4.61 -4.62
N ARG A 62 -18.43 3.98 -3.49
CA ARG A 62 -18.17 2.56 -3.22
C ARG A 62 -18.74 1.63 -4.29
N GLN A 63 -19.80 2.01 -5.00
CA GLN A 63 -20.33 1.19 -6.11
C GLN A 63 -19.37 1.14 -7.29
N TYR A 64 -18.64 2.23 -7.51
CA TYR A 64 -17.72 2.41 -8.63
C TYR A 64 -16.28 2.01 -8.28
N TYR A 65 -15.92 2.13 -7.00
CA TYR A 65 -14.59 1.80 -6.46
C TYR A 65 -14.60 0.52 -5.60
N GLY A 66 -15.70 -0.23 -5.62
CA GLY A 66 -15.94 -1.40 -4.77
C GLY A 66 -15.42 -2.71 -5.35
N ASN A 67 -14.83 -2.68 -6.54
CA ASN A 67 -14.18 -3.83 -7.11
C ASN A 67 -12.69 -3.55 -7.28
N LEU A 68 -11.84 -4.40 -6.69
CA LEU A 68 -10.38 -4.28 -6.77
C LEU A 68 -9.87 -4.26 -8.23
N LEU A 69 -10.70 -4.77 -9.16
CA LEU A 69 -10.36 -5.04 -10.57
C LEU A 69 -11.26 -4.32 -11.59
N GLU A 70 -12.11 -3.36 -11.20
CA GLU A 70 -12.99 -2.66 -12.15
C GLU A 70 -13.01 -1.14 -11.92
N PHE A 71 -13.18 -0.37 -12.99
CA PHE A 71 -13.33 1.08 -12.90
C PHE A 71 -14.68 1.51 -12.36
N VAL A 72 -14.67 2.77 -11.92
CA VAL A 72 -15.72 3.74 -12.22
C VAL A 72 -16.00 3.77 -13.72
N ASP A 73 -17.03 3.04 -14.17
CA ASP A 73 -17.65 3.36 -15.45
C ASP A 73 -18.16 4.81 -15.36
N ASP A 74 -17.56 5.72 -16.14
CA ASP A 74 -18.16 7.04 -16.34
C ASP A 74 -19.56 6.83 -16.91
N LYS A 75 -20.51 7.69 -16.50
CA LYS A 75 -21.86 7.70 -17.07
C LYS A 75 -21.75 7.65 -18.60
N PRO A 76 -22.51 6.79 -19.30
CA PRO A 76 -22.45 6.74 -20.76
C PRO A 76 -22.66 8.16 -21.29
N SER A 77 -21.82 8.59 -22.25
CA SER A 77 -22.06 9.86 -22.92
C SER A 77 -23.45 9.76 -23.55
N LYS A 78 -24.36 10.65 -23.14
CA LYS A 78 -25.64 10.87 -23.84
C LYS A 78 -25.34 11.63 -25.13
N THR A 79 -24.58 11.02 -26.03
CA THR A 79 -24.40 11.47 -27.39
C THR A 79 -25.06 10.43 -28.28
N ASP A 80 -25.97 10.91 -29.11
CA ASP A 80 -27.00 10.20 -29.88
C ASP A 80 -26.45 9.33 -31.01
N ASP A 81 -25.34 8.64 -30.78
CA ASP A 81 -24.65 7.85 -31.76
C ASP A 81 -24.35 6.46 -31.19
N THR A 82 -24.53 5.45 -32.02
CA THR A 82 -24.63 4.01 -31.70
C THR A 82 -23.34 3.36 -31.15
N ARG A 83 -22.44 4.15 -30.57
CA ARG A 83 -21.21 3.72 -29.90
C ARG A 83 -21.12 4.42 -28.55
N HIS A 84 -21.31 3.66 -27.47
CA HIS A 84 -21.03 4.15 -26.12
C HIS A 84 -19.51 4.30 -25.96
N HIS A 85 -19.00 5.52 -26.12
CA HIS A 85 -17.64 5.84 -25.76
C HIS A 85 -17.59 6.12 -24.25
N TYR A 86 -17.12 5.13 -23.48
CA TYR A 86 -16.75 5.35 -22.09
C TYR A 86 -15.44 6.14 -22.06
N HIS A 87 -15.52 7.41 -21.65
CA HIS A 87 -14.33 8.13 -21.22
C HIS A 87 -13.79 7.40 -19.98
N VAL A 88 -12.49 7.12 -19.96
CA VAL A 88 -11.83 6.57 -18.77
C VAL A 88 -11.04 7.72 -18.18
N THR A 89 -11.53 8.26 -17.06
CA THR A 89 -10.78 9.25 -16.30
C THR A 89 -9.50 8.59 -15.78
N ARG A 90 -8.34 9.14 -16.17
CA ARG A 90 -7.03 8.62 -15.74
C ARG A 90 -6.77 9.07 -14.31
N GLU A 91 -7.05 8.18 -13.38
CA GLU A 91 -6.71 8.36 -11.98
C GLU A 91 -5.24 8.06 -11.72
N LYS A 92 -4.63 8.82 -10.80
CA LYS A 92 -3.35 8.48 -10.19
C LYS A 92 -3.60 7.56 -9.01
N VAL A 93 -3.00 6.38 -9.07
CA VAL A 93 -3.17 5.31 -8.10
C VAL A 93 -1.87 5.07 -7.36
N LEU A 94 -1.95 4.94 -6.04
CA LEU A 94 -0.85 4.46 -5.21
C LEU A 94 -1.16 3.05 -4.73
N LEU A 95 -0.16 2.18 -4.87
CA LEU A 95 -0.20 0.79 -4.42
C LEU A 95 0.88 0.59 -3.37
N ILE A 96 0.53 -0.03 -2.25
CA ILE A 96 1.46 -0.35 -1.15
C ILE A 96 1.28 -1.83 -0.79
N THR A 97 2.37 -2.58 -0.84
CA THR A 97 2.36 -4.04 -0.61
C THR A 97 2.54 -4.38 0.86
N ALA A 98 1.76 -5.33 1.37
CA ALA A 98 1.95 -5.92 2.68
C ALA A 98 1.43 -7.36 2.67
N TYR A 99 1.88 -8.18 3.62
CA TYR A 99 1.33 -9.52 3.81
C TYR A 99 0.49 -9.54 5.08
N ASN A 100 -0.80 -9.86 4.96
CA ASN A 100 -1.72 -9.96 6.08
C ASN A 100 -1.59 -11.34 6.72
N THR A 101 -0.97 -11.42 7.90
CA THR A 101 -0.76 -12.69 8.60
C THR A 101 -2.02 -13.21 9.26
N THR A 102 -2.95 -12.33 9.66
CA THR A 102 -4.24 -12.74 10.25
C THR A 102 -5.08 -13.50 9.23
N LYS A 103 -5.13 -13.00 7.98
CA LYS A 103 -5.90 -13.61 6.88
C LYS A 103 -5.08 -14.57 6.02
N SER A 104 -3.76 -14.66 6.25
CA SER A 104 -2.81 -15.42 5.43
C SER A 104 -2.93 -15.10 3.93
N CYS A 105 -2.93 -13.81 3.59
CA CYS A 105 -3.08 -13.36 2.22
C CYS A 105 -2.18 -12.17 1.87
N ILE A 106 -1.85 -12.08 0.58
CA ILE A 106 -1.23 -10.91 -0.01
C ILE A 106 -2.24 -9.75 0.06
N THR A 107 -1.78 -8.58 0.50
CA THR A 107 -2.56 -7.35 0.51
C THR A 107 -1.83 -6.28 -0.30
N VAL A 108 -2.49 -5.75 -1.32
CA VAL A 108 -2.02 -4.58 -2.06
C VAL A 108 -2.97 -3.44 -1.72
N PHE A 109 -2.59 -2.63 -0.73
CA PHE A 109 -3.32 -1.42 -0.40
C PHE A 109 -3.39 -0.53 -1.64
N ASN A 110 -4.57 -0.04 -1.97
CA ASN A 110 -4.85 0.59 -3.24
C ASN A 110 -5.74 1.81 -3.00
N THR A 111 -5.27 3.01 -3.38
CA THR A 111 -6.02 4.26 -3.20
C THR A 111 -7.27 4.36 -4.07
N SER A 112 -7.41 3.53 -5.10
CA SER A 112 -8.60 3.42 -5.95
C SER A 112 -9.54 2.29 -5.52
N TYR A 113 -9.28 1.61 -4.41
CA TYR A 113 -10.18 0.58 -3.89
C TYR A 113 -10.85 1.05 -2.60
N ALA A 114 -12.17 1.18 -2.62
CA ALA A 114 -12.92 1.82 -1.55
C ALA A 114 -12.88 1.07 -0.22
N GLU A 115 -12.59 -0.24 -0.23
CA GLU A 115 -12.38 -1.01 0.99
C GLU A 115 -11.07 -0.63 1.72
N HIS A 116 -10.10 -0.09 0.99
CA HIS A 116 -8.82 0.36 1.55
C HIS A 116 -8.85 1.82 2.02
N TRP A 117 -9.80 2.63 1.56
CA TRP A 117 -9.96 4.02 1.99
C TRP A 117 -9.98 4.27 3.50
N PRO A 118 -10.60 3.43 4.34
CA PRO A 118 -10.65 3.64 5.79
C PRO A 118 -9.31 3.52 6.52
N TYR A 119 -8.28 2.94 5.90
CA TYR A 119 -6.99 2.70 6.55
C TYR A 119 -6.22 4.01 6.71
N ARG A 120 -5.60 4.20 7.88
CA ARG A 120 -4.68 5.32 8.14
C ARG A 120 -3.41 5.15 7.33
N ILE A 121 -2.95 6.22 6.68
CA ILE A 121 -1.72 6.19 5.86
C ILE A 121 -0.52 5.74 6.70
N ALA A 122 -0.38 6.31 7.90
CA ALA A 122 0.73 5.98 8.80
C ALA A 122 0.78 4.49 9.16
N ASP A 123 -0.36 3.86 9.39
CA ASP A 123 -0.43 2.45 9.75
C ASP A 123 -0.10 1.54 8.57
N VAL A 124 -0.56 1.90 7.36
CA VAL A 124 -0.21 1.19 6.12
C VAL A 124 1.29 1.28 5.84
N LEU A 125 1.89 2.47 6.01
CA LEU A 125 3.33 2.66 5.81
C LEU A 125 4.17 1.93 6.87
N LYS A 126 3.70 1.86 8.11
CA LYS A 126 4.36 1.06 9.15
C LYS A 126 4.26 -0.43 8.82
N ALA A 127 3.08 -0.90 8.40
CA ALA A 127 2.84 -2.28 8.01
C ALA A 127 3.70 -2.78 6.84
N THR A 128 3.93 -1.97 5.81
CA THR A 128 4.80 -2.37 4.68
C THR A 128 6.28 -2.43 5.05
N MET A 129 6.71 -1.86 6.19
CA MET A 129 8.13 -1.80 6.58
C MET A 129 8.51 -2.84 7.64
N THR A 130 7.57 -3.65 8.12
CA THR A 130 7.82 -4.62 9.19
C THR A 130 8.43 -5.92 8.68
N ALA A 131 9.67 -5.83 8.19
CA ALA A 131 10.41 -6.95 7.65
C ALA A 131 10.61 -8.05 8.71
N PRO A 132 10.25 -9.32 8.42
CA PRO A 132 10.49 -10.43 9.34
C PRO A 132 11.95 -10.48 9.78
N THR A 133 12.19 -10.86 11.04
CA THR A 133 13.50 -10.87 11.71
C THR A 133 14.11 -9.50 12.03
N TYR A 134 13.66 -8.42 11.39
CA TYR A 134 14.12 -7.05 11.66
C TYR A 134 13.17 -6.28 12.57
N PHE A 135 11.86 -6.39 12.32
CA PHE A 135 10.81 -5.66 13.04
C PHE A 135 9.71 -6.62 13.50
N GLU A 136 8.99 -6.23 14.56
CA GLU A 136 7.79 -6.93 14.99
C GLU A 136 6.65 -6.72 13.99
N PRO A 137 5.77 -7.72 13.75
CA PRO A 137 4.58 -7.52 12.92
C PRO A 137 3.72 -6.35 13.40
N PHE A 138 3.14 -5.60 12.46
CA PHE A 138 2.38 -4.39 12.77
C PHE A 138 0.87 -4.68 12.85
N PRO A 139 0.22 -4.47 14.01
CA PRO A 139 -1.23 -4.60 14.12
C PRO A 139 -1.93 -3.29 13.74
N ILE A 140 -2.77 -3.34 12.69
CA ILE A 140 -3.74 -2.29 12.39
C ILE A 140 -5.00 -2.56 13.21
N LYS A 141 -5.25 -1.71 14.20
CA LYS A 141 -6.31 -1.90 15.20
C LYS A 141 -7.57 -1.10 14.90
N ASP A 142 -7.48 -0.01 14.15
CA ASP A 142 -8.59 0.89 13.90
C ASP A 142 -8.70 1.26 12.43
N LYS A 143 -9.93 1.60 12.01
CA LYS A 143 -10.26 2.12 10.68
C LYS A 143 -11.22 3.28 10.79
N LYS A 144 -11.13 4.24 9.86
CA LYS A 144 -12.04 5.38 9.83
C LYS A 144 -13.39 4.97 9.27
N ILE A 145 -14.42 4.98 10.12
CA ILE A 145 -15.80 4.66 9.77
C ILE A 145 -16.67 5.85 10.20
N ASN A 146 -17.46 6.41 9.28
CA ASN A 146 -18.32 7.57 9.55
C ASN A 146 -17.57 8.75 10.19
N GLY A 147 -16.37 9.05 9.68
CA GLY A 147 -15.55 10.18 10.14
C GLY A 147 -14.69 9.91 11.38
N ILE A 148 -14.94 8.82 12.11
CA ILE A 148 -14.22 8.48 13.35
C ILE A 148 -13.42 7.19 13.22
N PHE A 149 -12.26 7.12 13.87
CA PHE A 149 -11.52 5.87 13.98
C PHE A 149 -12.17 4.98 15.01
N LEU A 150 -12.61 3.81 14.57
CA LEU A 150 -13.19 2.78 15.42
C LEU A 150 -12.22 1.62 15.54
N GLU A 151 -11.99 1.18 16.78
CA GLU A 151 -11.23 -0.02 17.06
C GLU A 151 -11.99 -1.24 16.52
N MET A 152 -11.25 -2.13 15.87
CA MET A 152 -11.75 -3.37 15.29
C MET A 152 -11.77 -4.46 16.35
N ASN A 153 -12.80 -5.32 16.30
CA ASN A 153 -12.90 -6.47 17.20
C ASN A 153 -11.66 -7.39 17.12
N GLU A 154 -11.12 -7.58 15.92
CA GLU A 154 -9.90 -8.33 15.66
C GLU A 154 -8.93 -7.48 14.82
N PRO A 155 -7.75 -7.13 15.36
CA PRO A 155 -6.73 -6.40 14.62
C PRO A 155 -6.21 -7.20 13.42
N GLU A 156 -6.01 -6.52 12.29
CA GLU A 156 -5.33 -7.09 11.15
C GLU A 156 -3.82 -6.94 11.35
N VAL A 157 -3.09 -8.05 11.39
CA VAL A 157 -1.64 -8.06 11.59
C VAL A 157 -0.94 -8.20 10.25
N PHE A 158 0.05 -7.33 10.03
CA PHE A 158 0.78 -7.24 8.78
C PHE A 158 2.29 -7.36 8.98
N ILE A 159 2.94 -7.93 7.96
CA ILE A 159 4.39 -7.91 7.76
C ILE A 159 4.71 -7.30 6.40
N ASP A 160 6.00 -6.99 6.20
CA ASP A 160 6.53 -6.38 4.98
C ASP A 160 6.09 -7.09 3.69
N GLY A 161 5.77 -6.28 2.68
CA GLY A 161 5.40 -6.75 1.35
C GLY A 161 6.57 -7.38 0.58
N GLY A 162 7.82 -7.05 0.92
CA GLY A 162 9.03 -7.65 0.36
C GLY A 162 9.12 -9.17 0.56
N VAL A 163 8.33 -9.74 1.48
CA VAL A 163 8.17 -11.19 1.63
C VAL A 163 7.60 -11.86 0.37
N PHE A 164 6.84 -11.14 -0.46
CA PHE A 164 6.27 -11.68 -1.70
C PHE A 164 6.51 -10.81 -2.95
N ALA A 165 6.67 -9.50 -2.80
CA ALA A 165 6.88 -8.53 -3.88
C ALA A 165 7.92 -7.51 -3.45
N ASN A 166 9.18 -7.91 -3.56
CA ASN A 166 10.32 -7.05 -3.25
C ASN A 166 10.55 -5.98 -4.35
N ASP A 167 10.29 -6.33 -5.62
CA ASP A 167 10.05 -5.35 -6.68
C ASP A 167 8.54 -5.26 -6.97
N PRO A 168 7.87 -4.15 -6.62
CA PRO A 168 6.43 -4.01 -6.78
C PRO A 168 6.01 -3.54 -8.18
N GLU A 169 6.92 -3.35 -9.14
CA GLU A 169 6.57 -2.93 -10.51
C GLU A 169 5.68 -3.93 -11.24
N LEU A 170 5.92 -5.23 -11.13
CA LEU A 170 5.02 -6.22 -11.73
C LEU A 170 3.63 -6.18 -11.09
N THR A 171 3.57 -5.99 -9.76
CA THR A 171 2.31 -5.82 -9.03
C THR A 171 1.57 -4.56 -9.51
N ALA A 172 2.30 -3.47 -9.74
CA ALA A 172 1.74 -2.23 -10.28
C ALA A 172 1.24 -2.40 -11.71
N LEU A 173 2.02 -3.04 -12.59
CA LEU A 173 1.60 -3.34 -13.95
C LEU A 173 0.35 -4.22 -13.97
N TRP A 174 0.30 -5.26 -13.13
CA TRP A 174 -0.86 -6.14 -13.00
C TRP A 174 -2.08 -5.35 -12.53
N ALA A 175 -1.97 -4.57 -11.45
CA ALA A 175 -3.06 -3.77 -10.92
C ALA A 175 -3.59 -2.80 -11.99
N ILE A 176 -2.70 -2.10 -12.69
CA ILE A 176 -3.06 -1.17 -13.77
C ILE A 176 -3.68 -1.90 -14.97
N GLN A 177 -3.19 -3.09 -15.36
CA GLN A 177 -3.79 -3.88 -16.44
C GLN A 177 -5.20 -4.36 -16.08
N MET A 178 -5.37 -4.86 -14.86
CA MET A 178 -6.66 -5.27 -14.33
C MET A 178 -7.62 -4.08 -14.25
N GLN A 179 -7.11 -2.90 -13.90
CA GLN A 179 -7.85 -1.65 -13.99
C GLN A 179 -8.21 -1.35 -15.45
N TRP A 180 -7.22 -1.04 -16.32
CA TRP A 180 -7.45 -0.46 -17.66
C TRP A 180 -8.19 -1.35 -18.65
N LYS A 181 -8.13 -2.69 -18.53
CA LYS A 181 -8.73 -3.71 -19.43
C LYS A 181 -8.64 -3.39 -20.93
N LYS A 182 -7.70 -2.53 -21.33
CA LYS A 182 -7.51 -1.98 -22.67
C LYS A 182 -6.03 -2.06 -23.02
N LEU A 183 -5.75 -2.27 -24.29
CA LEU A 183 -4.39 -2.17 -24.82
C LEU A 183 -3.95 -0.71 -24.75
N VAL A 184 -3.12 -0.39 -23.77
CA VAL A 184 -2.47 0.91 -23.63
C VAL A 184 -0.97 0.74 -23.63
N ASN A 185 -0.27 1.76 -24.16
CA ASN A 185 1.18 1.80 -24.15
C ASN A 185 1.66 2.19 -22.75
N TYR A 186 2.28 1.25 -22.05
CA TYR A 186 2.86 1.47 -20.73
C TYR A 186 4.26 2.06 -20.84
N ARG A 187 4.57 3.02 -19.95
CA ARG A 187 5.94 3.45 -19.67
C ARG A 187 6.19 3.16 -18.20
N LEU A 188 7.17 2.29 -17.93
CA LEU A 188 7.53 1.88 -16.58
C LEU A 188 8.88 2.49 -16.20
N LEU A 189 8.94 3.04 -14.98
CA LEU A 189 10.17 3.41 -14.30
C LEU A 189 10.19 2.64 -12.98
N SER A 190 11.07 1.64 -12.87
CA SER A 190 11.38 0.97 -11.62
C SER A 190 12.69 1.53 -11.05
N ILE A 191 12.72 1.76 -9.75
CA ILE A 191 13.89 2.29 -9.03
C ILE A 191 14.22 1.29 -7.91
N GLY A 192 15.24 0.47 -8.16
CA GLY A 192 15.78 -0.45 -7.15
C GLY A 192 16.63 0.26 -6.09
N THR A 193 16.77 -0.39 -4.94
CA THR A 193 17.59 0.09 -3.80
C THR A 193 19.04 -0.43 -3.83
N GLY A 194 19.41 -1.17 -4.88
CA GLY A 194 20.69 -1.88 -5.01
C GLY A 194 20.54 -3.37 -4.75
N CYS A 195 21.55 -4.16 -5.12
CA CYS A 195 21.57 -5.60 -4.88
C CYS A 195 22.88 -6.03 -4.21
N TYR A 196 22.81 -7.01 -3.33
CA TYR A 196 23.98 -7.67 -2.76
C TYR A 196 24.05 -9.13 -3.22
N ASN A 197 25.14 -9.50 -3.89
CA ASN A 197 25.34 -10.86 -4.41
C ASN A 197 26.43 -11.59 -3.63
N PRO A 198 26.10 -12.23 -2.48
CA PRO A 198 27.08 -13.01 -1.74
C PRO A 198 27.46 -14.26 -2.52
N GLN A 199 28.75 -14.61 -2.53
CA GLN A 199 29.17 -15.94 -2.98
C GLN A 199 28.70 -16.98 -1.96
N LEU A 200 27.74 -17.80 -2.36
CA LEU A 200 27.24 -18.92 -1.55
C LEU A 200 28.18 -20.11 -1.69
N ASP A 201 28.68 -20.66 -0.58
CA ASP A 201 29.41 -21.92 -0.59
C ASP A 201 28.39 -23.08 -0.63
N PRO A 202 28.38 -23.93 -1.68
CA PRO A 202 27.46 -25.07 -1.75
C PRO A 202 27.63 -26.09 -0.61
N LYS A 203 28.71 -26.00 0.18
CA LYS A 203 29.02 -26.91 1.28
C LYS A 203 28.48 -26.46 2.63
N SER A 204 28.10 -25.18 2.78
CA SER A 204 27.46 -24.66 4.00
C SER A 204 25.95 -24.84 3.90
N TRP A 205 25.48 -26.07 4.15
CA TRP A 205 24.04 -26.37 4.31
C TRP A 205 23.70 -26.68 5.77
N GLY A 206 24.20 -25.90 6.72
CA GLY A 206 23.55 -25.86 8.02
C GLY A 206 22.12 -25.41 7.81
N GLY A 207 21.18 -26.14 8.42
CA GLY A 207 19.75 -25.92 8.22
C GLY A 207 19.27 -24.59 8.77
N TYR A 208 18.05 -24.59 9.33
CA TYR A 208 17.36 -23.40 9.84
C TYR A 208 18.25 -22.36 10.57
N TRP A 209 19.19 -22.81 11.41
CA TRP A 209 20.07 -21.95 12.19
C TRP A 209 21.17 -21.25 11.37
N GLU A 210 21.67 -21.83 10.29
CA GLU A 210 22.68 -21.17 9.45
C GLU A 210 22.02 -20.20 8.48
N TRP A 211 20.85 -20.57 7.96
CA TRP A 211 20.04 -19.76 7.05
C TRP A 211 19.43 -18.49 7.68
N LEU A 212 19.09 -18.52 8.98
CA LEU A 212 18.42 -17.40 9.67
C LEU A 212 19.23 -16.75 10.80
N VAL A 213 20.20 -17.44 11.41
CA VAL A 213 20.76 -17.01 12.71
C VAL A 213 22.29 -16.91 12.75
N SER A 214 23.03 -17.66 11.92
CA SER A 214 24.49 -17.77 12.10
C SER A 214 25.30 -16.72 11.32
N GLY A 215 25.80 -15.72 12.06
CA GLY A 215 27.15 -15.15 11.92
C GLY A 215 27.43 -14.18 10.76
N LYS A 216 26.62 -14.20 9.71
CA LYS A 216 26.48 -13.13 8.71
C LYS A 216 24.97 -12.98 8.54
N SER A 217 24.46 -11.76 8.55
CA SER A 217 23.02 -11.45 8.51
C SER A 217 22.25 -12.40 7.58
N GLY A 218 21.08 -12.87 8.06
CA GLY A 218 20.36 -14.04 7.56
C GLY A 218 20.41 -14.20 6.05
N LEU A 219 21.10 -15.25 5.60
CA LEU A 219 21.31 -15.54 4.19
C LEU A 219 19.98 -15.65 3.43
N VAL A 220 18.92 -16.18 4.06
CA VAL A 220 17.56 -16.24 3.46
C VAL A 220 16.94 -14.88 3.35
N THR A 221 16.96 -14.08 4.42
CA THR A 221 16.33 -12.76 4.41
C THR A 221 17.04 -11.83 3.45
N ASP A 222 18.37 -11.87 3.43
CA ASP A 222 19.17 -11.07 2.50
C ASP A 222 18.93 -11.58 1.07
N THR A 223 18.98 -12.89 0.79
CA THR A 223 18.73 -13.42 -0.57
C THR A 223 17.30 -13.22 -1.06
N LEU A 224 16.28 -13.35 -0.20
CA LEU A 224 14.87 -13.16 -0.58
C LEU A 224 14.50 -11.68 -0.70
N MET A 225 15.06 -10.81 0.15
CA MET A 225 14.91 -9.35 0.07
C MET A 225 15.92 -8.69 -0.88
N ASP A 226 16.86 -9.44 -1.47
CA ASP A 226 17.73 -9.00 -2.58
C ASP A 226 17.22 -9.52 -3.95
N ALA A 227 16.23 -10.41 -3.97
CA ALA A 227 15.66 -10.94 -5.21
C ALA A 227 14.80 -9.88 -5.91
N THR A 228 15.46 -9.03 -6.69
CA THR A 228 14.89 -8.11 -7.70
C THR A 228 15.69 -8.22 -8.98
#